data_AF-A0A8S3CE88-F1
#
_entry.id   AF-A0A8S3CE88-F1
#
_cell.length_a   1.000
_cell.length_b   1.000
_cell.length_c   1.000
_cell.angle_alpha   90.00
_cell.angle_beta   90.00
_cell.angle_gamma   90.00
#
_symmetry.space_group_name_H-M   'P 1'
#
loop_
_entity.id
_entity.type
_entity.pdbx_description
1 polymer ?
#
loop_
_entity_poly.entity_id
_entity_poly.type
_entity_poly.pdbx_seq_one_letter_code
_entity_poly.pdbx_strand_id
1 'polypeptide(L)'
;MKKEITLLDSIYQNYPQAFQSQTGKENFLKQLENIVGSVKQNRIKIEQRQQEEQSKRDGLHIQLAQLVDKARHYAKVLKDFQEAIRENESLTSKLD
;
A
#
# COMPACT_ATOMS: atom_id res chain seq x y z
N MET A 1 18.54 3.14 -2.27
CA MET A 1 19.99 3.23 -1.98
C MET A 1 20.84 3.73 -3.13
N LYS A 2 20.93 3.06 -4.30
CA LYS A 2 21.87 3.49 -5.38
C LYS A 2 21.80 4.99 -5.74
N LYS A 3 20.59 5.55 -5.91
CA LYS A 3 20.41 6.97 -6.25
C LYS A 3 20.90 7.95 -5.17
N GLU A 4 20.77 7.59 -3.90
CA GLU A 4 21.21 8.44 -2.78
C GLU A 4 22.73 8.39 -2.62
N ILE A 5 23.34 7.22 -2.82
CA ILE A 5 24.80 7.06 -2.83
C ILE A 5 25.40 7.88 -3.98
N THR A 6 24.84 7.79 -5.18
CA THR A 6 25.28 8.60 -6.32
C THR A 6 25.11 10.11 -6.07
N LEU A 7 24.07 10.52 -5.34
CA LEU A 7 23.87 11.92 -4.97
C LEU A 7 24.95 12.38 -3.98
N LEU A 8 25.27 11.57 -2.97
CA LEU A 8 26.32 11.87 -2.00
C LEU A 8 27.70 11.94 -2.67
N ASP A 9 27.99 11.01 -3.58
CA ASP A 9 29.22 11.04 -4.38
C ASP A 9 29.31 12.32 -5.21
N SER A 10 28.21 12.73 -5.85
CA SER A 10 28.16 13.98 -6.61
C SER A 10 28.41 15.21 -5.75
N ILE A 11 27.85 15.28 -4.54
CA ILE A 11 28.08 16.38 -3.60
C ILE A 11 29.56 16.41 -3.17
N TYR A 12 30.11 15.26 -2.82
CA TYR A 12 31.50 15.12 -2.39
C TYR A 12 32.49 15.55 -3.48
N GLN A 13 32.26 15.13 -4.72
CA GLN A 13 33.13 15.48 -5.85
C GLN A 13 33.06 16.97 -6.22
N ASN A 14 31.90 17.61 -6.07
CA ASN A 14 31.74 19.03 -6.42
C ASN A 14 32.26 19.99 -5.34
N TYR A 15 32.39 19.53 -4.09
CA TYR A 15 32.77 20.37 -2.95
C TYR A 15 34.13 21.09 -3.12
N PRO A 16 35.23 20.42 -3.54
CA PRO A 16 36.53 21.06 -3.68
C PRO A 16 36.55 22.16 -4.75
N GLN A 17 35.84 21.96 -5.86
CA GLN A 17 35.77 22.92 -6.97
C GLN A 17 34.91 24.13 -6.61
N ALA A 18 33.78 23.91 -5.93
CA ALA A 18 32.91 25.00 -5.46
C ALA A 18 33.62 25.93 -4.47
N PHE A 19 34.50 25.40 -3.60
CA PHE A 19 35.17 26.20 -2.57
C PHE A 19 36.34 27.07 -3.08
N GLN A 20 36.75 26.91 -4.34
CA GLN A 20 37.83 27.70 -4.95
C GLN A 20 37.45 29.17 -5.21
N SER A 21 36.17 29.51 -5.20
CA SER A 21 35.70 30.89 -5.42
C SER A 21 34.48 31.22 -4.58
N GLN A 22 34.26 32.50 -4.31
CA GLN A 22 33.08 32.96 -3.55
C GLN A 22 31.78 32.63 -4.28
N THR A 23 31.73 32.87 -5.60
CA THR A 23 30.58 32.50 -6.45
C THR A 23 30.33 31.00 -6.48
N GLY A 24 31.39 30.18 -6.50
CA GLY A 24 31.27 28.72 -6.42
C GLY A 24 30.63 28.25 -5.12
N LYS A 25 31.02 28.85 -3.98
CA LYS A 25 30.44 28.55 -2.66
C LYS A 25 28.95 28.88 -2.62
N GLU A 26 28.56 30.06 -3.12
CA GLU A 26 27.15 30.47 -3.16
C GLU A 26 26.31 29.54 -4.04
N ASN A 27 26.83 29.15 -5.21
CA ASN A 27 26.15 28.20 -6.10
C ASN A 27 26.00 26.82 -5.46
N PHE A 28 27.02 26.35 -4.74
CA PHE A 28 26.97 25.08 -4.03
C PHE A 28 25.94 25.08 -2.89
N LEU A 29 25.85 26.18 -2.12
CA LEU A 29 24.82 26.33 -1.09
C LEU A 29 23.41 26.30 -1.69
N LYS A 30 23.16 27.01 -2.80
CA LYS A 30 21.88 26.94 -3.52
C LYS A 30 21.55 25.53 -4.01
N GLN A 31 22.55 24.78 -4.50
CA GLN A 31 22.35 23.39 -4.91
C GLN A 31 21.97 22.51 -3.71
N LEU A 32 22.61 22.67 -2.56
CA LEU A 32 22.26 21.93 -1.34
C LEU A 32 20.83 22.26 -0.88
N GLU A 33 20.42 23.53 -0.90
CA GLU A 33 19.04 23.93 -0.58
C GLU A 33 18.03 23.25 -1.53
N ASN A 34 18.31 23.24 -2.83
CA ASN A 34 17.47 22.58 -3.83
C ASN A 34 17.40 21.06 -3.62
N ILE A 35 18.51 20.42 -3.24
CA ILE A 35 18.56 18.99 -2.92
C ILE A 35 17.68 18.70 -1.70
N VAL A 36 17.83 19.48 -0.62
CA VAL A 36 17.02 19.34 0.59
C VAL A 36 15.54 19.52 0.27
N GLY A 37 15.18 20.53 -0.52
CA GLY A 37 13.81 20.75 -1.00
C GLY A 37 13.26 19.56 -1.77
N SER A 38 14.04 19.04 -2.72
CA SER A 38 13.68 17.90 -3.56
C SER A 38 13.52 16.60 -2.74
N VAL A 39 14.39 16.36 -1.75
CA VAL A 39 14.29 15.20 -0.84
C VAL A 39 13.03 15.30 0.03
N LYS A 40 12.72 16.49 0.57
CA LYS A 40 11.49 16.72 1.34
C LYS A 40 10.24 16.44 0.50
N GLN A 41 10.19 16.95 -0.73
CA GLN A 41 9.07 16.69 -1.65
C GLN A 41 8.94 15.21 -2.01
N ASN A 42 10.05 14.53 -2.31
CA ASN A 42 10.03 13.09 -2.59
C ASN A 42 9.52 12.29 -1.40
N ARG A 43 9.92 12.66 -0.17
CA ARG A 43 9.42 12.00 1.05
C ARG A 43 7.90 12.10 1.14
N ILE A 44 7.36 13.31 1.01
CA ILE A 44 5.90 13.55 1.04
C ILE A 44 5.19 12.71 -0.03
N LYS A 45 5.73 12.67 -1.25
CA LYS A 45 5.13 11.88 -2.35
C LYS A 45 5.12 10.38 -2.05
N ILE A 46 6.19 9.85 -1.45
CA ILE A 46 6.27 8.43 -1.08
C ILE A 46 5.31 8.13 0.08
N GLU A 47 5.26 9.00 1.10
CA GLU A 47 4.33 8.88 2.23
C GLU A 47 2.86 8.87 1.76
N GLN A 48 2.49 9.78 0.84
CA GLN A 48 1.15 9.81 0.23
C GLN A 48 0.84 8.52 -0.52
N ARG A 49 1.76 8.06 -1.39
CA ARG A 49 1.57 6.81 -2.13
C ARG A 49 1.43 5.60 -1.21
N GLN A 50 2.21 5.55 -0.13
CA GLN A 50 2.11 4.50 0.86
C GLN A 50 0.72 4.50 1.52
N GLN A 51 0.21 5.68 1.88
CA GLN A 51 -1.10 5.82 2.50
C GLN A 51 -2.24 5.39 1.54
N GLU A 52 -2.15 5.76 0.26
CA GLU A 52 -3.11 5.36 -0.78
C GLU A 52 -3.13 3.84 -0.96
N GLU A 53 -1.97 3.20 -1.11
CA GLU A 53 -1.87 1.75 -1.25
C GLU A 53 -2.34 1.02 0.01
N GLN A 54 -2.05 1.57 1.19
CA GLN A 54 -2.54 1.03 2.46
C GLN A 54 -4.07 1.10 2.55
N SER A 55 -4.67 2.24 2.23
CA SER A 55 -6.13 2.41 2.20
C SER A 55 -6.79 1.45 1.20
N LYS A 56 -6.20 1.31 0.01
CA LYS A 56 -6.68 0.38 -1.02
C LYS A 56 -6.60 -1.07 -0.55
N ARG A 57 -5.48 -1.48 0.06
CA ARG A 57 -5.30 -2.82 0.63
C ARG A 57 -6.35 -3.09 1.71
N ASP A 58 -6.55 -2.16 2.62
CA ASP A 58 -7.49 -2.32 3.74
C ASP A 58 -8.94 -2.39 3.22
N GLY A 59 -9.29 -1.59 2.22
CA GLY A 59 -10.58 -1.68 1.52
C GLY A 59 -10.82 -3.03 0.84
N LEU A 60 -9.81 -3.56 0.13
CA LEU A 60 -9.89 -4.89 -0.48
C LEU A 60 -10.00 -6.01 0.58
N HIS A 61 -9.31 -5.85 1.71
CA HIS A 61 -9.38 -6.82 2.80
C HIS A 61 -10.78 -6.89 3.42
N ILE A 62 -11.43 -5.74 3.61
CA ILE A 62 -12.83 -5.67 4.06
C ILE A 62 -13.77 -6.36 3.07
N GLN A 63 -13.62 -6.10 1.77
CA GLN A 63 -14.44 -6.76 0.74
C GLN A 63 -14.27 -8.27 0.73
N LEU A 64 -13.02 -8.74 0.87
CA LEU A 64 -12.74 -10.17 0.98
C LEU A 64 -13.44 -10.80 2.19
N ALA A 65 -13.35 -10.16 3.36
CA ALA A 65 -14.01 -10.65 4.57
C ALA A 65 -15.53 -10.76 4.38
N GLN A 66 -16.16 -9.74 3.79
CA GLN A 66 -17.60 -9.75 3.49
C GLN A 66 -17.98 -10.89 2.53
N LEU A 67 -17.18 -11.14 1.49
CA LEU A 67 -17.43 -12.24 0.55
C LEU A 67 -17.28 -13.61 1.21
N VAL A 68 -16.29 -13.78 2.10
CA VAL A 68 -16.10 -15.01 2.86
C VAL A 68 -17.31 -15.26 3.78
N ASP A 69 -17.80 -14.24 4.48
CA ASP A 69 -18.97 -14.38 5.34
C ASP A 69 -20.24 -14.69 4.54
N LYS A 70 -20.40 -14.08 3.36
CA LYS A 70 -21.49 -14.42 2.45
C LYS A 70 -21.42 -15.88 1.98
N ALA A 71 -20.23 -16.37 1.63
CA ALA A 71 -20.04 -17.77 1.24
C ALA A 71 -20.38 -18.73 2.39
N ARG A 72 -19.94 -18.43 3.62
CA ARG A 72 -20.30 -19.20 4.82
C ARG A 72 -21.81 -19.23 5.06
N HIS A 73 -22.47 -18.08 4.90
CA HIS A 73 -23.92 -17.98 5.05
C HIS A 73 -24.65 -18.85 4.01
N TYR A 74 -24.27 -18.78 2.73
CA TYR A 74 -24.86 -19.64 1.70
C TYR A 74 -24.66 -21.13 2.00
N ALA A 75 -23.45 -21.53 2.40
CA ALA A 75 -23.18 -22.91 2.76
C ALA A 75 -24.08 -23.39 3.91
N LYS A 76 -24.30 -22.54 4.92
CA LYS A 76 -25.22 -22.84 6.03
C LYS A 76 -26.65 -23.00 5.53
N VAL A 77 -27.17 -22.03 4.76
CA VAL A 77 -28.54 -22.07 4.25
C VAL A 77 -28.79 -23.30 3.38
N LEU A 78 -27.82 -23.68 2.53
CA LEU A 78 -27.94 -24.90 1.73
C LEU A 78 -27.99 -26.16 2.59
N LYS A 79 -27.19 -26.23 3.65
CA LYS A 79 -27.22 -27.37 4.58
C LYS A 79 -28.57 -27.44 5.30
N ASP A 80 -29.03 -26.34 5.87
CA ASP A 80 -30.31 -26.26 6.57
C ASP A 80 -31.48 -26.64 5.63
N PHE A 81 -31.42 -26.21 4.37
CA PHE A 81 -32.40 -26.57 3.35
C PHE A 81 -32.38 -28.06 3.00
N GLN A 82 -31.19 -28.67 2.85
CA GLN A 82 -31.07 -30.10 2.61
C GLN A 82 -31.60 -30.94 3.78
N GLU A 83 -31.39 -30.49 5.02
CA GLU A 83 -31.94 -31.15 6.21
C GLU A 83 -33.47 -31.06 6.22
N ALA A 84 -34.04 -29.89 5.92
CA ALA A 84 -35.49 -29.71 5.82
C ALA A 84 -36.12 -30.59 4.73
N ILE A 85 -35.46 -30.76 3.58
CA ILE A 85 -35.91 -31.69 2.53
C ILE A 85 -35.96 -33.12 3.08
N ARG A 86 -34.89 -33.60 3.71
CA ARG A 86 -34.83 -34.96 4.26
C ARG A 86 -35.90 -35.22 5.32
N GLU A 87 -36.15 -34.23 6.17
CA GLU A 87 -37.20 -34.33 7.18
C GLU A 87 -38.58 -34.42 6.54
N ASN A 88 -38.84 -33.57 5.53
CA ASN A 88 -40.10 -33.60 4.78
C ASN A 88 -40.32 -34.95 4.08
N GLU A 89 -39.30 -35.47 3.37
CA GLU A 89 -39.34 -36.80 2.75
C GLU A 89 -39.63 -37.91 3.77
N SER A 90 -38.99 -37.87 4.95
CA SER A 90 -39.25 -38.85 6.02
C SER A 90 -40.65 -38.76 6.61
N LEU A 91 -41.25 -37.56 6.64
CA LEU A 91 -42.62 -37.37 7.11
C LEU A 91 -43.62 -37.87 6.06
N THR A 92 -43.41 -37.54 4.79
CA THR A 92 -44.24 -38.04 3.68
C THR A 92 -44.24 -39.57 3.65
N SER A 93 -43.08 -40.21 3.78
CA SER A 93 -42.99 -41.68 3.78
C SER A 93 -43.69 -42.36 4.96
N LYS A 94 -44.04 -41.63 6.02
CA LYS A 94 -44.79 -42.14 7.19
C LYS A 94 -46.29 -41.91 7.06
N LEU A 95 -46.71 -41.06 6.12
CA LEU A 95 -48.11 -40.78 5.83
C LEU A 95 -48.67 -41.69 4.73
N ASP A 96 -47.79 -42.26 3.90
CA ASP A 96 -48.07 -43.34 2.94
C ASP A 96 -48.12 -44.71 3.63
#